data_AF-A0A7C5MY94-F1
#
_entry.id   AF-A0A7C5MY94-F1
#
_cell.length_a   1.000
_cell.length_b   1.000
_cell.length_c   1.000
_cell.angle_alpha   90.00
_cell.angle_beta   90.00
_cell.angle_gamma   90.00
#
_symmetry.space_group_name_H-M   'P 1'
#
loop_
_entity.id
_entity.type
_entity.pdbx_description
1 polymer ?
#
loop_
_entity_poly.entity_id
_entity_poly.type
_entity_poly.pdbx_seq_one_letter_code
_entity_poly.pdbx_strand_id
1 'polypeptide(L)'
;MSKSEKDHFSEYLKSPYFNPKAAKMLEDAFHLLRDIKDESWEKWDTRERVLRSLYPNEPEVATQDLMKRLLKLNTTLKKKLQVFLIHIAFKNTQIKDIEAVKGLLLLRILRERGLEEEFLREYWVQTKKWEAKKIKDWDDFQVKRDLLIEYYNYLAQDSRSNAAEILEIHRLQVDVAAQEYRIRILWLACLSMNQSLTLKGDDTLPDIASIMELLESNPPLLQANAYLHLLYYLCRMLMGVGGRADYAAFENLLAQHANDLSQKLYLGLVTLAISHCKRKILAGDTTYQKTANDLLYLQLDVFIQSGKKIPEKIFRNHVLVRARISEKSGDFSEVWKIFQQLKRNVTGKDETCFFRYIEGLLFFYEGKYWEAIERLDGI
;
A
#
# COMPACT_ATOMS: atom_id res chain seq x y z
N MET A 1 11.18 -25.86 17.53
CA MET A 1 10.24 -26.42 16.53
C MET A 1 9.71 -27.74 17.04
N SER A 2 8.41 -28.00 16.90
CA SER A 2 7.83 -29.30 17.22
C SER A 2 8.31 -30.38 16.24
N LYS A 3 8.12 -31.67 16.57
CA LYS A 3 8.47 -32.78 15.66
C LYS A 3 7.74 -32.63 14.30
N SER A 4 6.44 -32.37 14.33
CA SER A 4 5.64 -32.15 13.12
C SER A 4 6.13 -30.96 12.29
N GLU A 5 6.56 -29.85 12.92
CA GLU A 5 7.14 -28.72 12.19
C GLU A 5 8.47 -29.06 11.52
N LYS A 6 9.31 -29.87 12.19
CA LYS A 6 10.59 -30.32 11.63
C LYS A 6 10.36 -31.20 10.38
N ASP A 7 9.36 -32.08 10.44
CA ASP A 7 9.00 -32.97 9.33
C ASP A 7 8.43 -32.17 8.14
N HIS A 8 7.48 -31.27 8.39
CA HIS A 8 6.94 -30.38 7.34
C HIS A 8 8.01 -29.45 6.73
N PHE A 9 8.99 -28.99 7.52
CA PHE A 9 10.08 -28.18 6.97
C PHE A 9 11.03 -29.00 6.09
N SER A 10 11.29 -30.26 6.44
CA SER A 10 12.06 -31.19 5.59
C SER A 10 11.36 -31.41 4.26
N GLU A 11 10.03 -31.61 4.25
CA GLU A 11 9.24 -31.70 3.01
C GLU A 11 9.26 -30.39 2.22
N TYR A 12 9.17 -29.25 2.90
CA TYR A 12 9.29 -27.94 2.27
C TYR A 12 10.62 -27.79 1.54
N LEU A 13 11.75 -28.18 2.15
CA LEU A 13 13.08 -28.11 1.52
C LEU A 13 13.20 -28.99 0.25
N LYS A 14 12.41 -30.07 0.16
CA LYS A 14 12.35 -30.99 -0.99
C LYS A 14 11.47 -30.49 -2.14
N SER A 15 10.75 -29.39 -1.94
CA SER A 15 9.78 -28.88 -2.90
C SER A 15 10.44 -28.45 -4.22
N PRO A 16 9.81 -28.69 -5.39
CA PRO A 16 10.36 -28.34 -6.71
C PRO A 16 10.60 -26.84 -6.94
N TYR A 17 10.14 -25.98 -6.02
CA TYR A 17 10.39 -24.53 -6.04
C TYR A 17 11.83 -24.15 -5.65
N PHE A 18 12.71 -25.11 -5.34
CA PHE A 18 14.12 -24.87 -5.01
C PHE A 18 15.07 -25.38 -6.09
N ASN A 19 16.20 -24.68 -6.26
CA ASN A 19 17.29 -25.18 -7.09
C ASN A 19 17.78 -26.53 -6.52
N PRO A 20 17.72 -27.65 -7.28
CA PRO A 20 17.93 -29.00 -6.76
C PRO A 20 19.28 -29.19 -6.04
N LYS A 21 20.35 -28.54 -6.52
CA LYS A 21 21.68 -28.64 -5.91
C LYS A 21 21.77 -27.92 -4.57
N ALA A 22 21.16 -26.73 -4.46
CA ALA A 22 21.13 -25.99 -3.20
C ALA A 22 20.13 -26.59 -2.19
N ALA A 23 19.05 -27.20 -2.68
CA ALA A 23 18.05 -27.90 -1.88
C ALA A 23 18.66 -29.06 -1.10
N LYS A 24 19.45 -29.92 -1.78
CA LYS A 24 20.12 -31.06 -1.14
C LYS A 24 21.08 -30.63 -0.03
N MET A 25 21.93 -29.62 -0.28
CA MET A 25 22.86 -29.13 0.74
C MET A 25 22.15 -28.50 1.95
N LEU A 26 21.01 -27.83 1.73
CA LEU A 26 20.18 -27.28 2.80
C LEU A 26 19.47 -28.37 3.60
N GLU A 27 19.00 -29.42 2.92
CA GLU A 27 18.40 -30.61 3.53
C GLU A 27 19.42 -31.34 4.40
N ASP A 28 20.61 -31.63 3.87
CA ASP A 28 21.70 -32.30 4.59
C ASP A 28 22.10 -31.50 5.84
N ALA A 29 22.22 -30.17 5.71
CA ALA A 29 22.50 -29.29 6.84
C ALA A 29 21.36 -29.26 7.87
N PHE A 30 20.10 -29.26 7.42
CA PHE A 30 18.96 -29.30 8.32
C PHE A 30 18.88 -30.63 9.09
N HIS A 31 19.08 -31.76 8.42
CA HIS A 31 19.10 -33.07 9.06
C HIS A 31 20.23 -33.20 10.07
N LEU A 32 21.43 -32.73 9.70
CA LEU A 32 22.57 -32.70 10.61
C LEU A 32 22.24 -31.93 11.90
N LEU A 33 21.61 -30.74 11.78
CA LEU A 33 21.18 -29.93 12.92
C LEU A 33 20.00 -30.53 13.70
N ARG A 34 19.10 -31.24 13.01
CA ARG A 34 17.92 -31.89 13.61
C ARG A 34 18.32 -33.05 14.52
N ASP A 35 19.34 -33.79 14.12
CA ASP A 35 19.76 -35.04 14.78
C ASP A 35 20.72 -34.78 15.96
N ILE A 36 21.15 -33.52 16.17
CA ILE A 36 21.85 -33.06 17.37
C ILE A 36 20.84 -33.05 18.54
N LYS A 37 20.92 -34.03 19.45
CA LYS A 37 20.15 -34.02 20.70
C LYS A 37 20.63 -32.91 21.64
N ASP A 38 19.68 -32.28 22.33
CA ASP A 38 19.80 -31.10 23.20
C ASP A 38 20.85 -31.18 24.33
N GLU A 39 21.45 -32.34 24.63
CA GLU A 39 22.32 -32.53 25.80
C GLU A 39 23.83 -32.45 25.52
N SER A 40 24.26 -32.12 24.30
CA SER A 40 25.71 -32.13 23.96
C SER A 40 26.26 -30.88 23.29
N TRP A 41 25.46 -29.85 23.05
CA TRP A 41 25.86 -28.60 22.39
C TRP A 41 27.12 -27.95 22.98
N GLU A 42 27.36 -28.03 24.29
CA GLU A 42 28.55 -27.51 24.97
C GLU A 42 29.86 -28.27 24.65
N LYS A 43 29.77 -29.51 24.12
CA LYS A 43 30.94 -30.35 23.75
C LYS A 43 31.27 -30.33 22.26
N TRP A 44 30.53 -29.58 21.46
CA TRP A 44 30.73 -29.55 20.02
C TRP A 44 31.72 -28.44 19.64
N ASP A 45 32.88 -28.82 19.13
CA ASP A 45 33.67 -27.94 18.27
C ASP A 45 32.96 -27.86 16.89
N THR A 46 31.83 -27.14 16.91
CA THR A 46 30.69 -27.27 15.98
C THR A 46 31.04 -27.02 14.52
N ARG A 47 32.00 -26.14 14.23
CA ARG A 47 32.19 -25.63 12.86
C ARG A 47 32.94 -26.61 11.96
N GLU A 48 34.06 -27.15 12.44
CA GLU A 48 34.85 -28.11 11.65
C GLU A 48 34.12 -29.42 11.43
N ARG A 49 33.41 -29.92 12.45
CA ARG A 49 32.61 -31.14 12.30
C ARG A 49 31.44 -30.96 11.33
N VAL A 50 30.71 -29.86 11.40
CA VAL A 50 29.64 -29.55 10.43
C VAL A 50 30.24 -29.44 9.01
N LEU A 51 31.42 -28.83 8.85
CA LEU A 51 32.13 -28.78 7.57
C LEU A 51 32.54 -30.16 7.07
N ARG A 52 33.15 -31.00 7.92
CA ARG A 52 33.55 -32.37 7.55
C ARG A 52 32.36 -33.26 7.22
N SER A 53 31.22 -33.07 7.89
CA SER A 53 29.99 -33.81 7.59
C SER A 53 29.32 -33.36 6.29
N LEU A 54 29.32 -32.06 5.99
CA LEU A 54 28.72 -31.51 4.76
C LEU A 54 29.65 -31.61 3.54
N TYR A 55 30.97 -31.66 3.77
CA TYR A 55 32.02 -31.68 2.75
C TYR A 55 33.11 -32.72 3.09
N PRO A 56 32.79 -34.03 3.15
CA PRO A 56 33.73 -35.07 3.60
C PRO A 56 34.93 -35.26 2.67
N ASN A 57 34.87 -34.76 1.43
CA ASN A 57 35.88 -34.95 0.39
C ASN A 57 36.72 -33.69 0.11
N GLU A 58 36.55 -32.60 0.86
CA GLU A 58 37.32 -31.35 0.68
C GLU A 58 38.44 -31.23 1.73
N PRO A 59 39.70 -30.89 1.35
CA PRO A 59 40.83 -30.81 2.27
C PRO A 59 40.75 -29.63 3.24
N GLU A 60 41.26 -29.80 4.47
CA GLU A 60 41.21 -28.83 5.59
C GLU A 60 41.80 -27.44 5.29
N VAL A 61 42.64 -27.34 4.26
CA VAL A 61 43.34 -26.10 3.88
C VAL A 61 42.41 -25.09 3.16
N ALA A 62 41.23 -25.51 2.69
CA ALA A 62 40.22 -24.64 2.06
C ALA A 62 39.30 -23.92 3.09
N THR A 63 39.74 -23.79 4.34
CA THR A 63 38.95 -23.39 5.52
C THR A 63 38.23 -22.05 5.35
N GLN A 64 38.84 -21.03 4.73
CA GLN A 64 38.17 -19.73 4.53
C GLN A 64 37.04 -19.77 3.50
N ASP A 65 37.20 -20.49 2.38
CA ASP A 65 36.14 -20.59 1.36
C ASP A 65 35.00 -21.48 1.86
N LEU A 66 35.33 -22.59 2.52
CA LEU A 66 34.39 -23.45 3.22
C LEU A 66 33.59 -22.69 4.30
N MET A 67 34.25 -21.82 5.08
CA MET A 67 33.57 -20.95 6.05
C MET A 67 32.60 -19.98 5.38
N LYS A 68 32.97 -19.35 4.26
CA LYS A 68 32.07 -18.47 3.50
C LYS A 68 30.85 -19.25 2.98
N ARG A 69 31.06 -20.47 2.46
CA ARG A 69 29.99 -21.35 2.00
C ARG A 69 29.05 -21.76 3.13
N LEU A 70 29.59 -22.14 4.29
CA LEU A 70 28.78 -22.50 5.47
C LEU A 70 28.01 -21.31 6.03
N LEU A 71 28.61 -20.12 6.09
CA LEU A 71 27.92 -18.90 6.49
C LEU A 71 26.76 -18.58 5.53
N LYS A 72 26.99 -18.72 4.22
CA LYS A 72 25.96 -18.56 3.18
C LYS A 72 24.86 -19.61 3.31
N LEU A 73 25.21 -20.86 3.59
CA LEU A 73 24.28 -21.96 3.79
C LEU A 73 23.40 -21.71 5.03
N ASN A 74 23.99 -21.36 6.17
CA ASN A 74 23.26 -21.03 7.40
C ASN A 74 22.34 -19.82 7.19
N THR A 75 22.83 -18.76 6.54
CA THR A 75 22.01 -17.59 6.18
C THR A 75 20.82 -17.99 5.29
N THR A 76 21.05 -18.90 4.34
CA THR A 76 20.00 -19.37 3.43
C THR A 76 18.99 -20.24 4.18
N LEU A 77 19.45 -21.16 5.02
CA LEU A 77 18.60 -22.01 5.86
C LEU A 77 17.74 -21.17 6.79
N LYS A 78 18.32 -20.17 7.46
CA LYS A 78 17.59 -19.22 8.32
C LYS A 78 16.51 -18.47 7.55
N LYS A 79 16.82 -17.95 6.36
CA LYS A 79 15.83 -17.29 5.48
C LYS A 79 14.70 -18.24 5.07
N LYS A 80 15.01 -19.49 4.73
CA LYS A 80 14.00 -20.48 4.34
C LYS A 80 13.12 -20.87 5.52
N LEU A 81 13.72 -21.03 6.70
CA LEU A 81 12.99 -21.30 7.92
C LEU A 81 12.02 -20.16 8.27
N GLN A 82 12.47 -18.91 8.17
CA GLN A 82 11.60 -17.74 8.38
C GLN A 82 10.40 -17.75 7.42
N VAL A 83 10.65 -17.95 6.11
CA VAL A 83 9.57 -18.03 5.10
C VAL A 83 8.60 -19.16 5.39
N PHE A 84 9.10 -20.34 5.78
CA PHE A 84 8.26 -21.48 6.15
C PHE A 84 7.39 -21.18 7.38
N LEU A 85 7.98 -20.58 8.42
CA LEU A 85 7.26 -20.21 9.63
C LEU A 85 6.16 -19.17 9.34
N ILE A 86 6.46 -18.17 8.53
CA ILE A 86 5.46 -17.21 8.05
C ILE A 86 4.35 -17.93 7.28
N HIS A 87 4.68 -18.88 6.41
CA HIS A 87 3.70 -19.60 5.60
C HIS A 87 2.75 -20.45 6.45
N ILE A 88 3.26 -21.11 7.49
CA ILE A 88 2.42 -21.83 8.47
C ILE A 88 1.50 -20.87 9.21
N ALA A 89 2.05 -19.76 9.74
CA ALA A 89 1.25 -18.77 10.44
C ALA A 89 0.17 -18.16 9.52
N PHE A 90 0.52 -17.94 8.26
CA PHE A 90 -0.38 -17.36 7.27
C PHE A 90 -1.50 -18.31 6.84
N LYS A 91 -1.25 -19.61 6.67
CA LYS A 91 -2.29 -20.61 6.36
C LYS A 91 -3.46 -20.58 7.37
N ASN A 92 -3.19 -20.13 8.58
CA ASN A 92 -4.19 -20.01 9.64
C ASN A 92 -4.88 -18.64 9.69
N THR A 93 -4.56 -17.71 8.77
CA THR A 93 -5.11 -16.35 8.71
C THR A 93 -5.77 -16.07 7.35
N GLN A 94 -6.99 -15.51 7.32
CA GLN A 94 -7.71 -15.15 6.09
C GLN A 94 -7.17 -13.86 5.41
N ILE A 95 -5.88 -13.55 5.56
CA ILE A 95 -5.29 -12.31 5.05
C ILE A 95 -5.01 -12.47 3.55
N LYS A 96 -5.26 -11.44 2.73
CA LYS A 96 -5.14 -11.53 1.25
C LYS A 96 -3.78 -11.13 0.69
N ASP A 97 -2.95 -10.41 1.44
CA ASP A 97 -1.64 -9.92 0.99
C ASP A 97 -0.55 -10.30 2.00
N ILE A 98 0.21 -11.35 1.70
CA ILE A 98 1.30 -11.85 2.56
C ILE A 98 2.42 -10.83 2.69
N GLU A 99 2.79 -10.15 1.60
CA GLU A 99 4.00 -9.33 1.59
C GLU A 99 3.84 -8.08 2.46
N ALA A 100 2.62 -7.56 2.59
CA ALA A 100 2.31 -6.44 3.48
C ALA A 100 2.46 -6.79 4.98
N VAL A 101 2.13 -8.02 5.39
CA VAL A 101 2.12 -8.44 6.81
C VAL A 101 3.28 -9.35 7.21
N LYS A 102 4.12 -9.78 6.25
CA LYS A 102 5.21 -10.74 6.45
C LYS A 102 6.14 -10.40 7.62
N GLY A 103 6.57 -9.14 7.70
CA GLY A 103 7.47 -8.67 8.74
C GLY A 103 6.85 -8.77 10.13
N LEU A 104 5.58 -8.39 10.26
CA LEU A 104 4.83 -8.44 11.51
C LEU A 104 4.58 -9.88 11.96
N LEU A 105 4.17 -10.76 11.04
CA LEU A 105 3.99 -12.19 11.32
C LEU A 105 5.29 -12.83 11.80
N LEU A 106 6.42 -12.49 11.17
CA LEU A 106 7.73 -12.98 11.58
C LEU A 106 8.07 -12.51 13.00
N LEU A 107 7.85 -11.24 13.34
CA LEU A 107 8.09 -10.72 14.68
C LEU A 107 7.30 -11.47 15.75
N ARG A 108 6.00 -11.71 15.51
CA ARG A 108 5.17 -12.49 16.44
C ARG A 108 5.75 -13.88 16.68
N ILE A 109 6.13 -14.59 15.61
CA ILE A 109 6.71 -15.94 15.71
C ILE A 109 8.03 -15.93 16.47
N LEU A 110 8.90 -14.95 16.21
CA LEU A 110 10.20 -14.82 16.88
C LEU A 110 10.00 -14.57 18.38
N ARG A 111 9.07 -13.68 18.74
CA ARG A 111 8.71 -13.38 20.14
C ARG A 111 8.15 -14.60 20.86
N GLU A 112 7.13 -15.25 20.28
CA GLU A 112 6.50 -16.45 20.87
C GLU A 112 7.48 -17.61 21.08
N ARG A 113 8.58 -17.63 20.33
CA ARG A 113 9.65 -18.63 20.43
C ARG A 113 10.84 -18.20 21.28
N GLY A 114 10.82 -17.01 21.89
CA GLY A 114 11.91 -16.50 22.72
C GLY A 114 13.22 -16.21 21.95
N LEU A 115 13.14 -15.92 20.65
CA LEU A 115 14.30 -15.62 19.80
C LEU A 115 14.60 -14.11 19.81
N GLU A 116 15.12 -13.61 20.93
CA GLU A 116 15.25 -12.18 21.23
C GLU A 116 16.13 -11.41 20.24
N GLU A 117 17.34 -11.91 19.93
CA GLU A 117 18.27 -11.23 19.02
C GLU A 117 17.69 -11.10 17.60
N GLU A 118 17.04 -12.14 17.10
CA GLU A 118 16.34 -12.12 15.82
C GLU A 118 15.15 -11.17 15.84
N PHE A 119 14.38 -11.18 16.92
CA PHE A 119 13.22 -10.31 17.10
C PHE A 119 13.64 -8.84 17.02
N LEU A 120 14.62 -8.42 17.83
CA LEU A 120 15.11 -7.05 17.84
C LEU A 120 15.67 -6.65 16.48
N ARG A 121 16.45 -7.52 15.84
CA ARG A 121 17.00 -7.26 14.50
C ARG A 121 15.91 -7.03 13.47
N GLU A 122 14.90 -7.89 13.43
CA GLU A 122 13.78 -7.76 12.50
C GLU A 122 12.94 -6.52 12.82
N TYR A 123 12.73 -6.19 14.09
CA TYR A 123 11.95 -5.02 14.52
C TYR A 123 12.60 -3.73 14.01
N TRP A 124 13.91 -3.61 14.15
CA TRP A 124 14.65 -2.45 13.63
C TRP A 124 14.69 -2.40 12.10
N VAL A 125 14.71 -3.55 11.43
CA VAL A 125 14.57 -3.60 9.96
C VAL A 125 13.21 -3.06 9.52
N GLN A 126 12.12 -3.49 10.16
CA GLN A 126 10.77 -3.03 9.81
C GLN A 126 10.56 -1.56 10.19
N THR A 127 11.08 -1.13 11.33
CA THR A 127 11.05 0.28 11.75
C THR A 127 11.78 1.17 10.76
N LYS A 128 13.01 0.81 10.34
CA LYS A 128 13.76 1.56 9.32
C LYS A 128 13.04 1.61 7.97
N LYS A 129 12.40 0.52 7.54
CA LYS A 129 11.59 0.50 6.30
C LYS A 129 10.42 1.49 6.38
N TRP A 130 9.76 1.55 7.54
CA TRP A 130 8.66 2.49 7.76
C TRP A 130 9.16 3.95 7.83
N GLU A 131 10.27 4.20 8.52
CA GLU A 131 10.88 5.53 8.63
C GLU A 131 11.36 6.07 7.28
N ALA A 132 11.89 5.20 6.42
CA ALA A 132 12.37 5.55 5.08
C ALA A 132 11.24 6.02 4.13
N LYS A 133 9.98 5.71 4.43
CA LYS A 133 8.85 6.25 3.66
C LYS A 133 8.67 7.74 3.97
N LYS A 134 8.84 8.56 2.93
CA LYS A 134 8.68 10.02 3.05
C LYS A 134 7.25 10.42 3.40
N ILE A 135 6.27 9.82 2.73
CA ILE A 135 4.85 10.06 2.97
C ILE A 135 4.21 8.76 3.44
N LYS A 136 3.44 8.86 4.53
CA LYS A 136 2.82 7.73 5.23
C LYS A 136 1.32 7.87 5.15
N ASP A 137 0.63 6.85 4.65
CA ASP A 137 -0.83 6.75 4.63
C ASP A 137 -1.37 5.99 5.85
N TRP A 138 -2.69 5.74 5.88
CA TRP A 138 -3.29 5.03 7.00
C TRP A 138 -2.82 3.57 7.12
N ASP A 139 -2.53 2.89 5.99
CA ASP A 139 -2.01 1.52 6.01
C ASP A 139 -0.61 1.52 6.65
N ASP A 140 0.20 2.54 6.37
CA ASP A 140 1.51 2.73 7.00
C ASP A 140 1.44 3.00 8.50
N PHE A 141 0.53 3.85 8.97
CA PHE A 141 0.37 4.07 10.41
C PHE A 141 -0.17 2.83 11.12
N GLN A 142 -1.07 2.07 10.48
CA GLN A 142 -1.53 0.79 11.00
C GLN A 142 -0.35 -0.18 11.18
N VAL A 143 0.53 -0.31 10.17
CA VAL A 143 1.75 -1.13 10.26
C VAL A 143 2.63 -0.67 11.43
N LYS A 144 2.85 0.64 11.60
CA LYS A 144 3.66 1.14 12.73
C LYS A 144 3.02 0.86 14.08
N ARG A 145 1.69 1.00 14.20
CA ARG A 145 0.96 0.68 15.42
C ARG A 145 1.15 -0.79 15.77
N ASP A 146 0.97 -1.68 14.81
CA ASP A 146 1.10 -3.11 15.01
C ASP A 146 2.55 -3.51 15.36
N LEU A 147 3.56 -2.85 14.76
CA LEU A 147 4.97 -3.00 15.15
C LEU A 147 5.21 -2.60 16.62
N LEU A 148 4.67 -1.46 17.04
CA LEU A 148 4.80 -0.99 18.43
C LEU A 148 4.07 -1.91 19.41
N ILE A 149 2.95 -2.52 19.02
CA ILE A 149 2.24 -3.51 19.84
C ILE A 149 3.11 -4.76 20.03
N GLU A 150 3.71 -5.30 18.97
CA GLU A 150 4.59 -6.46 19.12
C GLU A 150 5.85 -6.14 19.95
N TYR A 151 6.40 -4.92 19.83
CA TYR A 151 7.53 -4.49 20.66
C TYR A 151 7.13 -4.32 22.14
N TYR A 152 5.97 -3.74 22.41
CA TYR A 152 5.40 -3.68 23.75
C TYR A 152 5.22 -5.09 24.35
N ASN A 153 4.66 -6.03 23.57
CA ASN A 153 4.47 -7.40 24.03
C ASN A 153 5.80 -8.10 24.33
N TYR A 154 6.85 -7.80 23.56
CA TYR A 154 8.20 -8.29 23.84
C TYR A 154 8.73 -7.73 25.17
N LEU A 155 8.66 -6.41 25.36
CA LEU A 155 9.11 -5.77 26.62
C LEU A 155 8.31 -6.27 27.83
N ALA A 156 7.00 -6.45 27.70
CA ALA A 156 6.14 -6.94 28.78
C ALA A 156 6.45 -8.39 29.19
N GLN A 157 7.08 -9.18 28.31
CA GLN A 157 7.51 -10.54 28.61
C GLN A 157 8.90 -10.59 29.28
N ASP A 158 9.74 -9.57 29.07
CA ASP A 158 11.04 -9.46 29.73
C ASP A 158 10.89 -8.85 31.13
N SER A 159 11.14 -9.68 32.15
CA SER A 159 11.17 -9.29 33.56
C SER A 159 12.13 -8.14 33.91
N ARG A 160 13.08 -7.82 33.02
CA ARG A 160 14.08 -6.75 33.20
C ARG A 160 13.68 -5.43 32.56
N SER A 161 12.57 -5.40 31.82
CA SER A 161 12.13 -4.20 31.11
C SER A 161 11.82 -3.04 32.05
N ASN A 162 12.27 -1.84 31.67
CA ASN A 162 12.04 -0.62 32.43
C ASN A 162 10.59 -0.14 32.24
N ALA A 163 9.87 0.12 33.35
CA ALA A 163 8.51 0.65 33.31
C ALA A 163 8.41 1.97 32.51
N ALA A 164 9.45 2.81 32.54
CA ALA A 164 9.50 4.05 31.77
C ALA A 164 9.54 3.80 30.25
N GLU A 165 10.25 2.75 29.81
CA GLU A 165 10.33 2.37 28.39
C GLU A 165 8.98 1.85 27.90
N ILE A 166 8.32 1.00 28.69
CA ILE A 166 6.98 0.48 28.40
C ILE A 166 5.97 1.63 28.26
N LEU A 167 6.01 2.62 29.16
CA LEU A 167 5.14 3.81 29.10
C LEU A 167 5.40 4.66 27.86
N GLU A 168 6.66 4.86 27.47
CA GLU A 168 7.00 5.60 26.25
C GLU A 168 6.47 4.90 25.00
N ILE A 169 6.65 3.58 24.89
CA ILE A 169 6.09 2.80 23.78
C ILE A 169 4.57 2.89 23.75
N HIS A 170 3.91 2.84 24.90
CA HIS A 170 2.46 3.01 24.98
C HIS A 170 2.02 4.40 24.49
N ARG A 171 2.72 5.47 24.90
CA ARG A 171 2.43 6.83 24.41
C ARG A 171 2.55 6.91 22.89
N LEU A 172 3.65 6.36 22.33
CA LEU A 172 3.86 6.33 20.88
C LEU A 172 2.76 5.55 20.14
N GLN A 173 2.24 4.47 20.72
CA GLN A 173 1.09 3.74 20.14
C GLN A 173 -0.15 4.62 20.04
N VAL A 174 -0.46 5.37 21.11
CA VAL A 174 -1.61 6.28 21.14
C VAL A 174 -1.45 7.39 20.09
N ASP A 175 -0.27 7.99 19.98
CA ASP A 175 0.00 9.04 18.99
C ASP A 175 -0.13 8.53 17.55
N VAL A 176 0.44 7.36 17.26
CA VAL A 176 0.35 6.69 15.95
C VAL A 176 -1.11 6.34 15.62
N ALA A 177 -1.87 5.79 16.57
CA ALA A 177 -3.27 5.45 16.39
C ALA A 177 -4.14 6.70 16.13
N ALA A 178 -3.84 7.81 16.81
CA ALA A 178 -4.54 9.08 16.58
C ALA A 178 -4.27 9.62 15.17
N GLN A 179 -3.04 9.51 14.65
CA GLN A 179 -2.72 9.89 13.27
C GLN A 179 -3.41 9.00 12.24
N GLU A 180 -3.35 7.68 12.44
CA GLU A 180 -4.07 6.70 11.61
C GLU A 180 -5.56 7.04 11.51
N TYR A 181 -6.19 7.27 12.66
CA TYR A 181 -7.60 7.61 12.76
C TYR A 181 -7.94 8.87 11.98
N ARG A 182 -7.20 9.97 12.17
CA ARG A 182 -7.44 11.24 11.47
C ARG A 182 -7.34 11.08 9.95
N ILE A 183 -6.28 10.45 9.46
CA ILE A 183 -6.08 10.22 8.01
C ILE A 183 -7.23 9.36 7.45
N ARG A 184 -7.58 8.28 8.15
CA ARG A 184 -8.65 7.37 7.72
C ARG A 184 -10.00 8.08 7.65
N ILE A 185 -10.37 8.86 8.67
CA ILE A 185 -11.64 9.59 8.70
C ILE A 185 -11.70 10.63 7.59
N LEU A 186 -10.64 11.43 7.39
CA LEU A 186 -10.61 12.43 6.32
C LEU A 186 -10.65 11.80 4.92
N TRP A 187 -9.97 10.66 4.73
CA TRP A 187 -10.04 9.91 3.48
C TRP A 187 -11.47 9.40 3.21
N LEU A 188 -12.10 8.77 4.20
CA LEU A 188 -13.48 8.31 4.10
C LEU A 188 -14.45 9.47 3.86
N ALA A 189 -14.23 10.61 4.50
CA ALA A 189 -14.98 11.84 4.28
C ALA A 189 -14.91 12.29 2.82
N CYS A 190 -13.70 12.38 2.28
CA CYS A 190 -13.51 12.74 0.87
C CYS A 190 -14.24 11.78 -0.06
N LEU A 191 -14.16 10.47 0.19
CA LEU A 191 -14.84 9.47 -0.63
C LEU A 191 -16.36 9.62 -0.56
N SER A 192 -16.92 9.75 0.64
CA SER A 192 -18.36 9.91 0.86
C SER A 192 -18.88 11.19 0.20
N MET A 193 -18.23 12.33 0.44
CA MET A 193 -18.59 13.63 -0.18
C MET A 193 -18.42 13.61 -1.70
N ASN A 194 -17.57 12.76 -2.25
CA ASN A 194 -17.40 12.65 -3.69
C ASN A 194 -18.47 11.77 -4.36
N GLN A 195 -19.04 10.81 -3.64
CA GLN A 195 -20.09 9.92 -4.15
C GLN A 195 -21.49 10.55 -4.05
N SER A 196 -21.71 11.36 -3.02
CA SER A 196 -23.00 11.99 -2.75
C SER A 196 -23.07 13.37 -3.44
N LEU A 197 -23.99 13.53 -4.39
CA LEU A 197 -24.46 14.85 -4.85
C LEU A 197 -25.37 15.53 -3.80
N THR A 198 -25.77 14.77 -2.78
CA THR A 198 -26.69 15.16 -1.71
C THR A 198 -26.33 14.38 -0.45
N LEU A 199 -25.40 14.87 0.38
CA LEU A 199 -25.47 14.57 1.80
C LEU A 199 -26.62 15.42 2.34
N LYS A 200 -27.84 14.88 2.29
CA LYS A 200 -28.96 15.42 3.05
C LYS A 200 -28.69 15.07 4.52
N GLY A 201 -28.26 16.06 5.29
CA GLY A 201 -28.50 16.18 6.73
C GLY A 201 -27.83 15.19 7.68
N ASP A 202 -27.96 13.87 7.48
CA ASP A 202 -27.88 12.92 8.58
C ASP A 202 -26.77 11.85 8.47
N ASP A 203 -26.09 11.72 7.32
CA ASP A 203 -24.90 10.85 7.17
C ASP A 203 -23.61 11.64 7.46
N THR A 204 -23.61 12.44 8.53
CA THR A 204 -22.37 13.05 9.01
C THR A 204 -21.47 11.94 9.52
N LEU A 205 -20.39 11.65 8.80
CA LEU A 205 -19.25 10.92 9.36
C LEU A 205 -18.90 11.60 10.69
N PRO A 206 -19.09 10.91 11.83
CA PRO A 206 -18.84 11.50 13.12
C PRO A 206 -17.40 12.01 13.17
N ASP A 207 -17.20 13.13 13.88
CA ASP A 207 -15.90 13.72 14.20
C ASP A 207 -15.15 14.47 13.08
N ILE A 208 -15.65 14.58 11.85
CA ILE A 208 -14.98 15.41 10.83
C ILE A 208 -14.81 16.85 11.32
N ALA A 209 -15.88 17.48 11.82
CA ALA A 209 -15.82 18.87 12.29
C ALA A 209 -14.74 19.06 13.37
N SER A 210 -14.73 18.16 14.37
CA SER A 210 -13.75 18.16 15.46
C SER A 210 -12.32 17.94 14.96
N ILE A 211 -12.12 17.04 13.99
CA ILE A 211 -10.79 16.80 13.39
C ILE A 211 -10.33 18.05 12.62
N MET A 212 -11.21 18.68 11.84
CA MET A 212 -10.88 19.87 11.07
C MET A 212 -10.50 21.03 12.00
N GLU A 213 -11.28 21.27 13.06
CA GLU A 213 -10.99 22.30 14.07
C GLU A 213 -9.66 22.04 14.80
N LEU A 214 -9.38 20.78 15.14
CA LEU A 214 -8.10 20.40 15.73
C LEU A 214 -6.92 20.69 14.80
N LEU A 215 -7.05 20.40 13.50
CA LEU A 215 -5.99 20.64 12.53
C LEU A 215 -5.77 22.14 12.27
N GLU A 216 -6.83 22.93 12.30
CA GLU A 216 -6.77 24.39 12.14
C GLU A 216 -6.14 25.07 13.35
N SER A 217 -6.45 24.59 14.56
CA SER A 217 -5.88 25.09 15.81
C SER A 217 -4.46 24.59 16.08
N ASN A 218 -4.00 23.56 15.36
CA ASN A 218 -2.65 22.98 15.53
C ASN A 218 -1.92 22.78 14.18
N PRO A 219 -1.41 23.87 13.54
CA PRO A 219 -0.71 23.79 12.27
C PRO A 219 0.51 22.82 12.23
N PRO A 220 1.31 22.68 13.30
CA PRO A 220 2.39 21.67 13.33
C PRO A 220 1.89 20.24 13.12
N LEU A 221 0.71 19.90 13.65
CA LEU A 221 0.11 18.58 13.49
C LEU A 221 -0.22 18.29 12.02
N LEU A 222 -0.76 19.30 11.32
CA LEU A 222 -1.09 19.23 9.91
C LEU A 222 0.17 19.09 9.03
N GLN A 223 1.22 19.84 9.36
CA GLN A 223 2.48 19.86 8.62
C GLN A 223 3.35 18.62 8.87
N ALA A 224 3.11 17.88 9.95
CA ALA A 224 3.87 16.67 10.29
C ALA A 224 3.70 15.53 9.26
N ASN A 225 2.61 15.54 8.47
CA ASN A 225 2.38 14.55 7.43
C ASN A 225 1.74 15.18 6.19
N ALA A 226 2.45 15.14 5.06
CA ALA A 226 1.98 15.71 3.80
C ALA A 226 0.66 15.09 3.28
N TYR A 227 0.43 13.80 3.51
CA TYR A 227 -0.81 13.14 3.11
C TYR A 227 -2.00 13.64 3.93
N LEU A 228 -1.83 13.78 5.25
CA LEU A 228 -2.83 14.43 6.12
C LEU A 228 -3.14 15.85 5.64
N HIS A 229 -2.11 16.61 5.28
CA HIS A 229 -2.25 17.98 4.75
C HIS A 229 -3.03 18.03 3.43
N LEU A 230 -2.75 17.12 2.51
CA LEU A 230 -3.47 16.97 1.24
C LEU A 230 -4.94 16.62 1.47
N LEU A 231 -5.22 15.70 2.40
CA LEU A 231 -6.59 15.32 2.75
C LEU A 231 -7.37 16.46 3.40
N TYR A 232 -6.72 17.25 4.24
CA TYR A 232 -7.35 18.42 4.86
C TYR A 232 -7.86 19.42 3.81
N TYR A 233 -7.02 19.86 2.88
CA TYR A 233 -7.47 20.80 1.84
C TYR A 233 -8.50 20.17 0.90
N LEU A 234 -8.34 18.89 0.57
CA LEU A 234 -9.31 18.16 -0.24
C LEU A 234 -10.68 18.10 0.45
N CYS A 235 -10.73 17.84 1.76
CA CYS A 235 -11.95 17.90 2.55
C CYS A 235 -12.58 19.30 2.49
N ARG A 236 -11.82 20.37 2.73
CA ARG A 236 -12.35 21.75 2.66
C ARG A 236 -12.96 22.07 1.31
N MET A 237 -12.23 21.76 0.23
CA MET A 237 -12.72 21.90 -1.14
C MET A 237 -14.04 21.14 -1.36
N LEU A 238 -14.12 19.89 -0.91
CA LEU A 238 -15.32 19.06 -1.09
C LEU A 238 -16.51 19.52 -0.24
N MET A 239 -16.26 20.08 0.94
CA MET A 239 -17.29 20.74 1.77
C MET A 239 -17.76 22.08 1.21
N GLY A 240 -17.06 22.62 0.20
CA GLY A 240 -17.35 23.95 -0.35
C GLY A 240 -16.88 25.10 0.54
N VAL A 241 -16.08 24.80 1.57
CA VAL A 241 -15.47 25.78 2.48
C VAL A 241 -14.14 26.22 1.86
N GLY A 242 -13.90 27.55 1.81
CA GLY A 242 -12.59 28.13 1.46
C GLY A 242 -12.20 28.25 -0.03
N GLY A 243 -13.17 28.10 -0.95
CA GLY A 243 -13.07 28.63 -2.32
C GLY A 243 -11.85 28.17 -3.14
N ARG A 244 -11.39 29.02 -4.06
CA ARG A 244 -10.26 28.72 -4.97
C ARG A 244 -8.91 28.70 -4.26
N ALA A 245 -8.77 29.35 -3.11
CA ALA A 245 -7.53 29.41 -2.35
C ALA A 245 -7.14 28.03 -1.80
N ASP A 246 -8.09 27.30 -1.21
CA ASP A 246 -7.84 25.94 -0.72
C ASP A 246 -7.49 24.97 -1.84
N TYR A 247 -8.11 25.18 -3.01
CA TYR A 247 -7.79 24.44 -4.21
C TYR A 247 -6.35 24.68 -4.69
N ALA A 248 -5.93 25.94 -4.77
CA ALA A 248 -4.55 26.27 -5.13
C ALA A 248 -3.53 25.74 -4.10
N ALA A 249 -3.88 25.75 -2.82
CA ALA A 249 -3.05 25.17 -1.76
C ALA A 249 -2.89 23.65 -1.94
N PHE A 250 -4.00 22.94 -2.23
CA PHE A 250 -3.97 21.52 -2.55
C PHE A 250 -3.10 21.22 -3.78
N GLU A 251 -3.25 21.98 -4.88
CA GLU A 251 -2.44 21.77 -6.09
C GLU A 251 -0.96 21.95 -5.83
N ASN A 252 -0.58 23.01 -5.12
CA ASN A 252 0.81 23.28 -4.80
C ASN A 252 1.41 22.15 -3.95
N LEU A 253 0.67 21.69 -2.93
CA LEU A 253 1.11 20.56 -2.10
C LEU A 253 1.21 19.27 -2.90
N LEU A 254 0.25 19.00 -3.79
CA LEU A 254 0.25 17.79 -4.62
C LEU A 254 1.45 17.79 -5.56
N ALA A 255 1.77 18.93 -6.17
CA ALA A 255 2.93 19.10 -7.03
C ALA A 255 4.25 18.93 -6.26
N GLN A 256 4.35 19.50 -5.06
CA GLN A 256 5.54 19.38 -4.19
C GLN A 256 5.82 17.92 -3.81
N HIS A 257 4.78 17.12 -3.63
CA HIS A 257 4.87 15.75 -3.10
C HIS A 257 4.58 14.65 -4.13
N ALA A 258 4.41 15.00 -5.41
CA ALA A 258 4.01 14.05 -6.46
C ALA A 258 4.95 12.83 -6.56
N ASN A 259 6.26 13.06 -6.44
CA ASN A 259 7.28 12.01 -6.54
C ASN A 259 7.41 11.14 -5.28
N ASP A 260 6.89 11.61 -4.15
CA ASP A 260 7.00 10.93 -2.85
C ASP A 260 5.74 10.13 -2.50
N LEU A 261 4.63 10.41 -3.20
CA LEU A 261 3.38 9.66 -3.07
C LEU A 261 3.46 8.33 -3.80
N SER A 262 2.87 7.28 -3.21
CA SER A 262 2.65 6.05 -3.96
C SER A 262 1.67 6.30 -5.10
N GLN A 263 1.82 5.58 -6.22
CA GLN A 263 0.94 5.71 -7.38
C GLN A 263 -0.54 5.55 -7.02
N LYS A 264 -0.86 4.65 -6.08
CA LYS A 264 -2.22 4.42 -5.57
C LYS A 264 -2.77 5.67 -4.88
N LEU A 265 -2.00 6.31 -4.01
CA LEU A 265 -2.41 7.52 -3.29
C LEU A 265 -2.55 8.70 -4.23
N TYR A 266 -1.56 8.89 -5.11
CA TYR A 266 -1.56 9.97 -6.10
C TYR A 266 -2.81 9.90 -6.99
N LEU A 267 -3.09 8.72 -7.58
CA LEU A 267 -4.29 8.51 -8.38
C LEU A 267 -5.57 8.73 -7.59
N GLY A 268 -5.61 8.30 -6.32
CA GLY A 268 -6.75 8.51 -5.44
C GLY A 268 -7.07 9.99 -5.24
N LEU A 269 -6.05 10.78 -4.88
CA LEU A 269 -6.16 12.23 -4.67
C LEU A 269 -6.56 12.96 -5.96
N VAL A 270 -5.89 12.67 -7.07
CA VAL A 270 -6.18 13.25 -8.39
C VAL A 270 -7.60 12.94 -8.83
N THR A 271 -8.08 11.70 -8.62
CA THR A 271 -9.46 11.31 -8.97
C THR A 271 -10.50 12.12 -8.20
N LEU A 272 -10.26 12.39 -6.92
CA LEU A 272 -11.15 13.18 -6.07
C LEU A 272 -11.15 14.65 -6.51
N ALA A 273 -9.97 15.21 -6.79
CA ALA A 273 -9.84 16.58 -7.30
C ALA A 273 -10.54 16.76 -8.66
N ILE A 274 -10.35 15.83 -9.61
CA ILE A 274 -11.05 15.83 -10.91
C ILE A 274 -12.57 15.81 -10.71
N SER A 275 -13.05 14.98 -9.77
CA SER A 275 -14.48 14.86 -9.51
C SER A 275 -15.05 16.16 -8.91
N HIS A 276 -14.29 16.85 -8.05
CA HIS A 276 -14.63 18.20 -7.59
C HIS A 276 -14.71 19.19 -8.75
N CYS A 277 -13.67 19.29 -9.58
CA CYS A 277 -13.64 20.19 -10.74
C CYS A 277 -14.78 19.91 -11.71
N LYS A 278 -15.07 18.63 -11.99
CA LYS A 278 -16.20 18.22 -12.82
C LYS A 278 -17.52 18.77 -12.28
N ARG A 279 -17.77 18.68 -10.98
CA ARG A 279 -19.00 19.23 -10.36
C ARG A 279 -19.10 20.74 -10.53
N LYS A 280 -18.00 21.47 -10.34
CA LYS A 280 -17.94 22.92 -10.54
C LYS A 280 -18.20 23.31 -12.01
N ILE A 281 -17.57 22.60 -12.95
CA ILE A 281 -17.76 22.83 -14.39
C ILE A 281 -19.21 22.52 -14.81
N LEU A 282 -19.79 21.42 -14.31
CA LEU A 282 -21.20 21.08 -14.60
C LEU A 282 -22.17 22.12 -14.02
N ALA A 283 -21.83 22.70 -12.86
CA ALA A 283 -22.56 23.83 -12.27
C ALA A 283 -22.33 25.18 -12.99
N GLY A 284 -21.51 25.21 -14.04
CA GLY A 284 -21.27 26.40 -14.88
C GLY A 284 -20.01 27.20 -14.54
N ASP A 285 -19.26 26.82 -13.50
CA ASP A 285 -18.02 27.51 -13.11
C ASP A 285 -16.86 27.11 -14.04
N THR A 286 -16.53 28.00 -14.98
CA THR A 286 -15.47 27.75 -15.95
C THR A 286 -14.06 27.91 -15.41
N THR A 287 -13.87 28.47 -14.22
CA THR A 287 -12.54 28.70 -13.66
C THR A 287 -11.77 27.40 -13.40
N TYR A 288 -12.48 26.27 -13.26
CA TYR A 288 -11.93 24.94 -13.04
C TYR A 288 -11.62 24.15 -14.33
N GLN A 289 -11.98 24.65 -15.52
CA GLN A 289 -11.84 23.91 -16.79
C GLN A 289 -10.39 23.57 -17.13
N LYS A 290 -9.50 24.56 -17.09
CA LYS A 290 -8.07 24.37 -17.38
C LYS A 290 -7.47 23.31 -16.45
N THR A 291 -7.68 23.49 -15.16
CA THR A 291 -7.17 22.57 -14.16
C THR A 291 -7.73 21.15 -14.29
N ALA A 292 -9.04 21.02 -14.56
CA ALA A 292 -9.63 19.70 -14.77
C ALA A 292 -8.94 18.99 -15.93
N ASN A 293 -8.64 19.70 -17.02
CA ASN A 293 -7.88 19.15 -18.13
C ASN A 293 -6.45 18.74 -17.71
N ASP A 294 -5.72 19.59 -16.99
CA ASP A 294 -4.36 19.30 -16.54
C ASP A 294 -4.31 18.02 -15.67
N LEU A 295 -5.23 17.91 -14.69
CA LEU A 295 -5.35 16.71 -13.84
C LEU A 295 -5.75 15.47 -14.64
N LEU A 296 -6.61 15.61 -15.65
CA LEU A 296 -7.00 14.51 -16.53
C LEU A 296 -5.80 14.03 -17.37
N TYR A 297 -4.94 14.92 -17.86
CA TYR A 297 -3.71 14.49 -18.54
C TYR A 297 -2.78 13.72 -17.60
N LEU A 298 -2.54 14.25 -16.40
CA LEU A 298 -1.71 13.57 -15.38
C LEU A 298 -2.26 12.19 -15.00
N GLN A 299 -3.58 12.06 -14.85
CA GLN A 299 -4.21 10.77 -14.56
C GLN A 299 -3.98 9.77 -15.70
N LEU A 300 -4.13 10.18 -16.96
CA LEU A 300 -3.91 9.31 -18.12
C LEU A 300 -2.46 8.85 -18.23
N ASP A 301 -1.51 9.78 -18.05
CA ASP A 301 -0.08 9.47 -18.12
C ASP A 301 0.30 8.37 -17.13
N VAL A 302 -0.25 8.42 -15.91
CA VAL A 302 -0.02 7.39 -14.89
C VAL A 302 -0.60 6.02 -15.30
N PHE A 303 -1.78 5.97 -15.93
CA PHE A 303 -2.32 4.70 -16.43
C PHE A 303 -1.49 4.15 -17.59
N ILE A 304 -1.13 5.00 -18.55
CA ILE A 304 -0.32 4.64 -19.73
C ILE A 304 1.05 4.08 -19.29
N GLN A 305 1.76 4.78 -18.40
CA GLN A 305 3.05 4.33 -17.88
C GLN A 305 2.97 3.02 -17.11
N SER A 306 1.86 2.77 -16.42
CA SER A 306 1.67 1.55 -15.64
C SER A 306 1.34 0.31 -16.47
N GLY A 307 1.02 0.48 -17.76
CA GLY A 307 0.50 -0.58 -18.63
C GLY A 307 -0.85 -1.15 -18.16
N LYS A 308 -1.50 -0.54 -17.16
CA LYS A 308 -2.81 -0.98 -16.66
C LYS A 308 -3.91 -0.42 -17.54
N LYS A 309 -4.94 -1.25 -17.76
CA LYS A 309 -6.18 -0.78 -18.38
C LYS A 309 -6.87 0.27 -17.50
N ILE A 310 -7.56 1.19 -18.16
CA ILE A 310 -8.28 2.31 -17.57
C ILE A 310 -9.67 1.83 -17.11
N PRO A 311 -10.08 2.10 -15.85
CA PRO A 311 -11.43 1.84 -15.39
C PRO A 311 -12.49 2.66 -16.15
N GLU A 312 -13.66 2.08 -16.45
CA GLU A 312 -14.78 2.76 -17.13
C GLU A 312 -15.15 4.12 -16.50
N LYS A 313 -15.18 4.20 -15.17
CA LYS A 313 -15.49 5.45 -14.45
C LYS A 313 -14.49 6.57 -14.76
N ILE A 314 -13.21 6.22 -14.90
CA ILE A 314 -12.14 7.18 -15.21
C ILE A 314 -12.26 7.60 -16.67
N PHE A 315 -12.42 6.65 -17.60
CA PHE A 315 -12.68 6.94 -19.02
C PHE A 315 -13.86 7.89 -19.20
N ARG A 316 -15.01 7.60 -18.57
CA ARG A 316 -16.20 8.46 -18.62
C ARG A 316 -15.91 9.88 -18.12
N ASN A 317 -15.10 10.03 -17.07
CA ASN A 317 -14.73 11.36 -16.58
C ASN A 317 -13.88 12.15 -17.59
N HIS A 318 -12.90 11.51 -18.24
CA HIS A 318 -12.12 12.16 -19.31
C HIS A 318 -13.01 12.68 -20.42
N VAL A 319 -13.91 11.84 -20.92
CA VAL A 319 -14.75 12.18 -22.06
C VAL A 319 -15.74 13.28 -21.70
N LEU A 320 -16.47 13.15 -20.58
CA LEU A 320 -17.51 14.10 -20.23
C LEU A 320 -17.00 15.48 -19.83
N VAL A 321 -15.87 15.56 -19.11
CA VAL A 321 -15.29 16.86 -18.76
C VAL A 321 -14.83 17.59 -20.03
N ARG A 322 -14.15 16.88 -20.93
CA ARG A 322 -13.67 17.48 -22.20
C ARG A 322 -14.82 17.86 -23.12
N ALA A 323 -15.87 17.04 -23.21
CA ALA A 323 -17.09 17.37 -23.94
C ALA A 323 -17.73 18.68 -23.43
N ARG A 324 -17.87 18.83 -22.10
CA ARG A 324 -18.44 20.04 -21.48
C ARG A 324 -17.57 21.29 -21.68
N ILE A 325 -16.25 21.13 -21.80
CA ILE A 325 -15.33 22.23 -22.14
C ILE A 325 -15.51 22.62 -23.61
N SER A 326 -15.57 21.63 -24.50
CA SER A 326 -15.77 21.79 -25.95
C SER A 326 -17.14 22.33 -26.35
N GLU A 327 -18.17 22.13 -25.54
CA GLU A 327 -19.52 22.65 -25.80
C GLU A 327 -19.53 24.16 -26.03
N LYS A 328 -18.68 24.92 -25.33
CA LYS A 328 -18.57 26.37 -25.52
C LYS A 328 -17.85 26.78 -26.81
N SER A 329 -16.87 25.99 -27.27
CA SER A 329 -16.13 26.28 -28.50
C SER A 329 -16.79 25.69 -29.75
N GLY A 330 -17.69 24.71 -29.58
CA GLY A 330 -18.26 23.92 -30.66
C GLY A 330 -17.28 22.92 -31.30
N ASP A 331 -16.03 22.84 -30.81
CA ASP A 331 -15.01 21.95 -31.36
C ASP A 331 -14.83 20.70 -30.49
N PHE A 332 -15.34 19.58 -30.99
CA PHE A 332 -15.28 18.26 -30.36
C PHE A 332 -14.20 17.35 -30.95
N SER A 333 -13.40 17.83 -31.92
CA SER A 333 -12.43 16.99 -32.65
C SER A 333 -11.42 16.31 -31.72
N GLU A 334 -10.87 17.05 -30.75
CA GLU A 334 -9.93 16.52 -29.76
C GLU A 334 -10.62 15.55 -28.77
N VAL A 335 -11.89 15.77 -28.45
CA VAL A 335 -12.68 14.88 -27.58
C VAL A 335 -12.86 13.51 -28.24
N TRP A 336 -13.22 13.50 -29.54
CA TRP A 336 -13.34 12.27 -30.32
C TRP A 336 -12.02 11.54 -30.50
N LYS A 337 -10.94 12.27 -30.78
CA LYS A 337 -9.60 11.67 -30.89
C LYS A 337 -9.20 10.95 -29.60
N ILE A 338 -9.42 11.59 -28.45
CA ILE A 338 -9.14 11.02 -27.14
C ILE A 338 -10.06 9.83 -26.86
N PHE A 339 -11.36 9.94 -27.16
CA PHE A 339 -12.30 8.82 -27.03
C PHE A 339 -11.78 7.59 -27.78
N GLN A 340 -11.37 7.74 -29.04
CA GLN A 340 -10.83 6.64 -29.86
C GLN A 340 -9.51 6.08 -29.33
N GLN A 341 -8.61 6.95 -28.86
CA GLN A 341 -7.32 6.55 -28.27
C GLN A 341 -7.52 5.74 -26.99
N LEU A 342 -8.42 6.19 -26.11
CA LEU A 342 -8.63 5.57 -24.81
C LEU A 342 -9.50 4.31 -24.88
N LYS A 343 -10.39 4.20 -25.89
CA LYS A 343 -11.33 3.07 -26.08
C LYS A 343 -10.63 1.71 -26.03
N ARG A 344 -9.42 1.61 -26.61
CA ARG A 344 -8.61 0.37 -26.65
C ARG A 344 -8.06 -0.07 -25.30
N ASN A 345 -8.06 0.82 -24.31
CA ASN A 345 -7.41 0.62 -23.03
C ASN A 345 -8.39 0.46 -21.87
N VAL A 346 -9.71 0.36 -22.10
CA VAL A 346 -10.72 0.26 -21.03
C VAL A 346 -10.88 -1.19 -20.54
N THR A 347 -11.35 -1.36 -19.30
CA THR A 347 -11.78 -2.65 -18.72
C THR A 347 -13.28 -2.66 -18.50
N GLY A 348 -14.02 -3.62 -19.06
CA GLY A 348 -15.48 -3.75 -18.83
C GLY A 348 -16.02 -5.14 -19.16
N LYS A 349 -17.16 -5.52 -18.54
CA LYS A 349 -17.90 -6.74 -18.90
C LYS A 349 -18.80 -6.55 -20.13
N ASP A 350 -19.15 -5.30 -20.44
CA ASP A 350 -20.04 -4.94 -21.55
C ASP A 350 -19.53 -3.69 -22.27
N GLU A 351 -18.34 -3.82 -22.87
CA GLU A 351 -17.62 -2.72 -23.53
C GLU A 351 -18.46 -2.07 -24.63
N THR A 352 -19.28 -2.84 -25.36
CA THR A 352 -20.11 -2.33 -26.46
C THR A 352 -21.20 -1.40 -25.97
N CYS A 353 -21.99 -1.82 -24.96
CA CYS A 353 -23.03 -0.98 -24.35
C CYS A 353 -22.43 0.26 -23.71
N PHE A 354 -21.32 0.12 -22.98
CA PHE A 354 -20.63 1.26 -22.36
C PHE A 354 -20.17 2.30 -23.40
N PHE A 355 -19.52 1.87 -24.48
CA PHE A 355 -19.05 2.82 -25.49
C PHE A 355 -20.18 3.45 -26.28
N ARG A 356 -21.26 2.72 -26.60
CA ARG A 356 -22.45 3.31 -27.23
C ARG A 356 -23.09 4.37 -26.34
N TYR A 357 -23.16 4.13 -25.03
CA TYR A 357 -23.66 5.11 -24.07
C TYR A 357 -22.82 6.39 -24.08
N ILE A 358 -21.49 6.26 -24.06
CA ILE A 358 -20.59 7.43 -24.09
C ILE A 358 -20.65 8.17 -25.44
N GLU A 359 -20.75 7.45 -26.57
CA GLU A 359 -20.97 8.03 -27.91
C GLU A 359 -22.28 8.82 -27.96
N GLY A 360 -23.37 8.26 -27.43
CA GLY A 360 -24.67 8.94 -27.33
C GLY A 360 -24.59 10.23 -26.51
N LEU A 361 -23.88 10.20 -25.37
CA LEU A 361 -23.64 11.42 -24.59
C LEU A 361 -22.83 12.47 -25.36
N LEU A 362 -21.81 12.06 -26.12
CA LEU A 362 -21.02 12.98 -26.95
C LEU A 362 -21.88 13.66 -28.02
N PHE A 363 -22.69 12.88 -28.75
CA PHE A 363 -23.62 13.45 -29.74
C PHE A 363 -24.64 14.40 -29.10
N PHE A 364 -25.11 14.09 -27.88
CA PHE A 364 -25.97 15.00 -27.14
C PHE A 364 -25.28 16.35 -26.84
N TYR A 365 -24.02 16.34 -26.39
CA TYR A 365 -23.25 17.58 -26.17
C TYR A 365 -22.98 18.37 -27.46
N GLU A 366 -22.89 17.69 -28.61
CA GLU A 366 -22.76 18.33 -29.93
C GLU A 366 -24.07 18.94 -30.45
N GLY A 367 -25.20 18.69 -29.79
CA GLY A 367 -26.53 19.07 -30.29
C GLY A 367 -27.08 18.14 -31.37
N LYS A 368 -26.45 16.98 -31.60
CA LYS A 368 -26.87 15.93 -32.55
C LYS A 368 -27.84 14.96 -31.88
N TYR A 369 -29.02 15.45 -31.55
CA TYR A 369 -29.96 14.73 -30.69
C TYR A 369 -30.49 13.44 -31.30
N TRP A 370 -30.65 13.37 -32.63
CA TRP A 370 -31.14 12.15 -33.28
C TRP A 370 -30.11 11.03 -33.23
N GLU A 371 -28.85 11.34 -33.52
CA GLU A 371 -27.73 10.41 -33.43
C GLU A 371 -27.48 9.98 -31.98
N ALA A 372 -27.71 10.87 -31.01
CA ALA A 372 -27.67 10.54 -29.60
C ALA A 372 -28.73 9.49 -29.23
N ILE A 373 -29.98 9.66 -29.70
CA ILE A 373 -31.07 8.72 -29.46
C ILE A 373 -30.78 7.36 -30.10
N GLU A 374 -30.36 7.31 -31.37
CA GLU A 374 -30.00 6.05 -32.05
C GLU A 374 -28.91 5.27 -31.31
N ARG A 375 -27.93 5.99 -30.75
CA ARG A 375 -26.84 5.34 -30.02
C ARG A 375 -27.30 4.79 -28.68
N LEU A 376 -28.22 5.48 -28.00
CA LEU A 376 -28.77 5.10 -26.71
C LEU A 376 -29.89 4.06 -26.80
N ASP A 377 -30.50 3.87 -27.97
CA ASP A 377 -31.58 2.91 -28.16
C ASP A 377 -31.09 1.46 -28.04
N GLY A 378 -31.75 0.68 -27.15
CA GLY A 378 -31.39 -0.70 -26.84
C GLY A 378 -30.15 -0.92 -25.97
N ILE A 379 -29.68 0.12 -25.26
CA ILE A 379 -28.76 0.00 -24.09
C ILE A 379 -29.62 -0.02 -22.82
#